data_AF-A0A527ZBX9-F1
#
_entry.id   AF-A0A527ZBX9-F1
#
_cell.length_a   1.000
_cell.length_b   1.000
_cell.length_c   1.000
_cell.angle_alpha   90.00
_cell.angle_beta   90.00
_cell.angle_gamma   90.00
#
_symmetry.space_group_name_H-M   'P 1'
#
loop_
_entity.id
_entity.type
_entity.pdbx_description
1 polymer ?
#
loop_
_entity_poly.entity_id
_entity_poly.type
_entity_poly.pdbx_seq_one_letter_code
_entity_poly.pdbx_strand_id
1 'polypeptide(L)' 'LYNVKPGDRVAKGALLATIVHAPGEADGRTQVFAPQAGIILTRRSRRIIRAGEDLLKLVGDRKSADARSGTLED' A
#
# COMPACT_ATOMS: atom_id res chain seq x y z
N LEU A 1 -8.37 -2.89 -5.44
CA LEU A 1 -7.76 -3.29 -6.73
C LEU A 1 -6.28 -2.93 -6.66
N TYR A 2 -5.38 -3.83 -7.02
CA TYR A 2 -3.93 -3.55 -7.00
C TYR A 2 -3.45 -3.24 -8.42
N ASN A 3 -2.62 -2.22 -8.55
CA ASN A 3 -1.95 -1.82 -9.80
C ASN A 3 -0.49 -2.32 -9.86
N VAL A 4 -0.03 -2.99 -8.80
CA VAL A 4 1.33 -3.51 -8.62
C VAL A 4 1.32 -4.93 -8.08
N LYS A 5 2.44 -5.65 -8.28
CA LYS A 5 2.71 -6.97 -7.72
C LYS A 5 4.03 -6.96 -6.92
N PRO A 6 4.24 -7.93 -6.01
CA PRO A 6 5.54 -8.11 -5.36
C PRO A 6 6.68 -8.21 -6.38
N GLY A 7 7.81 -7.56 -6.07
CA GLY A 7 8.96 -7.43 -6.94
C GLY A 7 8.95 -6.20 -7.85
N ASP A 8 7.80 -5.53 -8.04
CA ASP A 8 7.74 -4.33 -8.87
C ASP A 8 8.53 -3.17 -8.22
N ARG A 9 9.24 -2.40 -9.06
CA ARG A 9 9.80 -1.10 -8.70
C ARG A 9 8.79 0.00 -8.98
N VAL A 10 8.65 0.94 -8.06
CA VAL A 10 7.72 2.08 -8.18
C VAL A 10 8.44 3.40 -7.90
N ALA A 11 8.00 4.46 -8.57
CA ALA A 11 8.39 5.84 -8.25
C ALA A 11 7.46 6.42 -7.16
N LYS A 12 7.89 7.51 -6.51
CA LYS A 12 7.00 8.31 -5.64
C LYS A 12 5.81 8.81 -6.47
N GLY A 13 4.60 8.71 -5.91
CA GLY A 13 3.36 9.11 -6.57
C GLY A 13 2.77 8.05 -7.51
N ALA A 14 3.43 6.90 -7.71
CA ALA A 14 2.85 5.81 -8.48
C ALA A 14 1.55 5.30 -7.84
N LEU A 15 0.52 5.06 -8.65
CA LEU A 15 -0.74 4.46 -8.16
C LEU A 15 -0.49 3.00 -7.76
N LEU A 16 -0.66 2.70 -6.48
CA LEU A 16 -0.43 1.36 -5.93
C LEU A 16 -1.70 0.52 -5.93
N ALA A 17 -2.80 1.13 -5.50
CA ALA A 17 -4.08 0.46 -5.37
C ALA A 17 -5.24 1.45 -5.43
N THR A 18 -6.42 0.94 -5.73
CA THR A 18 -7.71 1.62 -5.53
C THR A 18 -8.52 0.84 -4.51
N ILE A 19 -8.87 1.47 -3.40
CA ILE A 19 -9.84 0.96 -2.43
C ILE A 19 -11.23 1.26 -2.98
N VAL A 20 -12.12 0.27 -3.00
CA VAL A 20 -13.53 0.46 -3.31
C VAL A 20 -14.29 0.29 -1.99
N HIS A 21 -14.86 1.38 -1.48
CA HIS A 21 -15.57 1.38 -0.18
C HIS A 21 -17.08 1.57 -0.34
N ALA A 22 -17.56 2.13 -1.46
CA ALA A 22 -18.98 2.20 -1.81
C ALA A 22 -19.19 1.88 -3.30
N PRO A 23 -19.31 0.59 -3.68
CA PRO A 23 -19.46 0.22 -5.09
C PRO A 23 -20.68 0.88 -5.74
N GLY A 24 -20.50 1.48 -6.91
CA GLY A 24 -21.57 2.16 -7.66
C GLY A 24 -21.66 3.66 -7.39
N GLU A 25 -21.19 4.12 -6.23
CA GLU A 25 -21.17 5.54 -5.89
C GLU A 25 -20.04 6.30 -6.60
N ALA A 26 -20.28 7.56 -6.94
CA ALA A 26 -19.30 8.43 -7.61
C ALA A 26 -18.00 8.56 -6.80
N ASP A 27 -18.13 8.82 -5.49
CA ASP A 27 -17.01 8.98 -4.57
C ASP A 27 -16.67 7.68 -3.81
N GLY A 28 -17.16 6.53 -4.29
CA GLY A 28 -17.02 5.25 -3.62
C GLY A 28 -15.64 4.59 -3.73
N ARG A 29 -14.64 5.35 -4.18
CA ARG A 29 -13.30 4.87 -4.49
C ARG A 29 -12.23 5.81 -3.97
N THR A 30 -11.18 5.25 -3.39
CA THR A 30 -10.00 5.98 -2.93
C THR A 30 -8.76 5.44 -3.60
N GLN A 31 -7.96 6.31 -4.21
CA GLN A 31 -6.66 5.96 -4.77
C GLN A 31 -5.57 6.01 -3.70
N VAL A 32 -4.66 5.04 -3.72
CA VAL A 32 -3.52 4.95 -2.82
C VAL A 32 -2.25 5.05 -3.64
N PHE A 33 -1.44 6.06 -3.34
CA PHE A 33 -0.22 6.37 -4.07
C PHE A 33 1.03 6.04 -3.26
N ALA A 34 2.13 5.74 -3.94
CA ALA A 34 3.40 5.45 -3.31
C ALA A 34 3.98 6.71 -2.62
N PRO A 35 4.25 6.70 -1.31
CA PRO A 35 4.80 7.87 -0.61
C PRO A 35 6.28 8.12 -0.94
N GLN A 36 6.95 7.12 -1.51
CA GLN A 36 8.36 7.16 -1.92
C GLN A 36 8.61 6.18 -3.06
N ALA A 37 9.76 6.30 -3.71
CA ALA A 37 10.24 5.28 -4.63
C ALA A 37 10.66 4.03 -3.84
N GLY A 38 10.58 2.85 -4.46
CA GLY A 38 10.96 1.62 -3.79
C GLY A 38 10.54 0.35 -4.52
N ILE A 39 10.64 -0.78 -3.82
CA ILE A 39 10.24 -2.10 -4.29
C ILE A 39 9.05 -2.60 -3.48
N ILE A 40 8.04 -3.15 -4.15
CA ILE A 40 6.93 -3.82 -3.49
C ILE A 40 7.41 -5.16 -2.93
N LEU A 41 7.52 -5.26 -1.61
CA LEU A 41 8.00 -6.47 -0.94
C LEU A 41 6.90 -7.52 -0.82
N THR A 42 5.75 -7.12 -0.27
CA THR A 42 4.56 -7.98 -0.15
C THR A 42 3.31 -7.17 -0.45
N ARG A 43 2.23 -7.83 -0.83
CA ARG A 43 0.87 -7.25 -0.85
C ARG A 43 -0.12 -8.25 -0.25
N ARG A 44 -1.25 -7.79 0.26
CA ARG A 44 -2.32 -8.70 0.68
C ARG A 44 -2.83 -9.48 -0.53
N SER A 45 -2.99 -10.79 -0.37
CA SER A 45 -3.52 -11.67 -1.42
C SER A 45 -5.04 -11.55 -1.53
N ARG A 46 -5.74 -11.33 -0.40
CA ARG A 46 -7.19 -11.14 -0.34
C ARG A 46 -7.58 -9.76 -0.89
N ARG A 47 -8.79 -9.68 -1.45
CA ARG A 47 -9.36 -8.43 -2.01
C ARG A 47 -10.25 -7.66 -1.02
N ILE A 48 -10.24 -8.05 0.25
CA ILE A 48 -11.00 -7.41 1.34
C ILE A 48 -10.00 -7.02 2.42
N ILE A 49 -10.18 -5.83 2.98
CA ILE A 49 -9.33 -5.25 4.01
C ILE A 49 -10.17 -4.37 4.93
N ARG A 50 -9.74 -4.20 6.18
CA ARG A 50 -10.37 -3.29 7.15
C ARG A 50 -9.55 -2.01 7.29
N ALA A 51 -10.20 -0.93 7.74
CA ALA A 51 -9.50 0.29 8.10
C ALA A 51 -8.39 0.01 9.12
N GLY A 52 -7.21 0.58 8.90
CA GLY A 52 -6.02 0.40 9.74
C GLY A 52 -5.17 -0.85 9.45
N GLU A 53 -5.59 -1.72 8.51
CA GLU A 53 -4.75 -2.82 8.05
C GLU A 53 -3.82 -2.40 6.91
N ASP A 54 -2.67 -3.08 6.79
CA ASP A 54 -1.70 -2.85 5.72
C ASP A 54 -2.14 -3.44 4.38
N LEU A 55 -2.14 -2.62 3.32
CA LEU A 55 -2.39 -3.08 1.95
C LEU A 55 -1.21 -3.86 1.36
N LEU A 56 0.01 -3.37 1.62
CA LEU A 56 1.27 -3.88 1.08
C LEU A 56 2.44 -3.36 1.92
N LYS A 57 3.62 -3.94 1.69
CA LYS A 57 4.88 -3.43 2.23
C LYS A 57 5.73 -2.89 1.08
N LEU A 58 6.17 -1.64 1.21
CA LEU A 58 7.05 -0.95 0.29
C LEU A 58 8.41 -0.78 0.96
N VAL A 59 9.45 -1.34 0.37
CA VAL A 59 10.83 -1.11 0.79
C VAL A 59 11.34 0.11 0.04
N GLY A 60 11.72 1.15 0.78
CA GLY A 60 12.31 2.37 0.26
C GLY A 60 13.31 2.96 1.26
N ASP A 61 13.91 4.09 0.90
CA ASP A 61 15.04 4.65 1.64
C ASP A 61 14.64 5.36 2.96
N ARG A 62 13.35 5.63 3.16
CA ARG A 62 12.84 6.26 4.39
C ARG A 62 11.92 5.32 5.16
N LYS A 63 12.07 5.31 6.49
CA LYS A 63 11.15 4.63 7.41
C LYS A 63 9.73 5.22 7.26
N SER A 64 8.70 4.38 7.45
CA SER A 64 7.32 4.88 7.49
C SER A 64 7.12 5.83 8.68
N ALA A 65 6.32 6.88 8.50
CA ALA A 65 6.04 7.85 9.56
C ALA A 65 5.30 7.23 10.76
N ASP A 66 4.55 6.16 10.51
CA ASP A 66 3.78 5.38 11.48
C ASP A 66 4.38 3.96 11.67
N ALA A 67 5.67 3.80 11.39
CA ALA A 67 6.34 2.52 11.54
C ALA A 67 6.23 2.02 12.98
N ARG A 68 5.73 0.79 13.14
CA ARG A 68 5.62 0.13 14.44
C ARG A 68 6.92 -0.62 14.72
N SER A 69 7.41 -0.54 15.95
CA SER A 69 8.59 -1.32 16.37
C SER A 69 8.30 -2.81 16.19
N GLY A 70 9.26 -3.51 15.61
CA GLY A 70 9.22 -4.96 15.42
C GLY A 70 10.03 -5.68 16.49
N THR A 71 9.84 -6.99 16.60
CA THR A 71 10.58 -7.85 17.54
C THR A 71 12.10 -7.85 17.33
N LEU A 72 12.58 -7.32 16.21
CA LEU A 72 14.00 -7.27 15.83
C LEU A 72 14.55 -5.83 15.83
N GLU A 73 13.78 -4.85 16.31
CA GLU A 73 14.27 -3.49 16.52
C GLU A 73 14.57 -3.34 18.03
N ASP A 74 15.83 -3.07 18.38
CA ASP A 74 16.29 -2.87 19.77
C ASP A 74 15.55 -1.75 20.52
#